data_AF-A0A7J3JN81-F1
#
_entry.id   AF-A0A7J3JN81-F1
#
_cell.length_a   1.000
_cell.length_b   1.000
_cell.length_c   1.000
_cell.angle_alpha   90.00
_cell.angle_beta   90.00
_cell.angle_gamma   90.00
#
_symmetry.space_group_name_H-M   'P 1'
#
loop_
_entity.id
_entity.type
_entity.pdbx_description
1 polymer ?
#
loop_
_entity_poly.entity_id
_entity_poly.type
_entity_poly.pdbx_seq_one_letter_code
_entity_poly.pdbx_strand_id
1 'polypeptide(L)'
;MNIVLLTGGQGGLKLFEGLRELIDPETITVVVNTADNIWLLDLYIAPDVDSATYLACGLLDTGRYWGIINDTFNTYSMIRRFNVLDWFVLGDRDLAIHIVRTHMLRQGFRLTEITRYISNVLKAKGVILPMSDEHVETHIYTDLGDLHIQEYLVKYAAKQNPEKVKVFKIEYRGIGEAKAPPEVLNAITNADIIVIGPSNPFLSINPILSTRGVRECIRKKREAGVPIVAVSPIRNGRAFTGVAHVLLKYLGYEPTAYSIAEMYSDIISDIVIDSSDE
;
A
#
# COMPACT_ATOMS: atom_id res chain seq x y z
N MET A 1 0.19 16.69 -17.65
CA MET A 1 1.28 15.81 -17.23
C MET A 1 0.67 14.77 -16.30
N ASN A 2 0.57 13.52 -16.71
CA ASN A 2 -0.05 12.44 -15.95
C ASN A 2 1.01 11.72 -15.11
N ILE A 3 0.79 11.65 -13.80
CA ILE A 3 1.69 10.98 -12.85
C ILE A 3 1.04 9.70 -12.36
N VAL A 4 1.78 8.59 -12.44
CA VAL A 4 1.38 7.35 -11.77
C VAL A 4 2.29 7.13 -10.56
N LEU A 5 1.69 7.10 -9.37
CA LEU A 5 2.38 6.76 -8.12
C LEU A 5 2.04 5.33 -7.71
N LEU A 6 3.03 4.45 -7.64
CA LEU A 6 2.90 3.11 -7.05
C LEU A 6 3.23 3.18 -5.56
N THR A 7 2.32 2.78 -4.69
CA THR A 7 2.51 2.93 -3.24
C THR A 7 1.71 1.94 -2.39
N GLY A 8 2.16 1.76 -1.16
CA GLY A 8 1.41 1.19 -0.04
C GLY A 8 2.01 1.67 1.28
N GLY A 9 1.25 1.62 2.36
CA GLY A 9 1.65 2.11 3.67
C GLY A 9 1.95 3.61 3.73
N GLN A 10 2.53 4.05 4.84
CA GLN A 10 2.64 5.46 5.21
C GLN A 10 3.63 6.26 4.35
N GLY A 11 4.76 5.65 3.97
CA GLY A 11 5.85 6.35 3.28
C GLY A 11 5.40 6.98 1.96
N GLY A 12 4.75 6.21 1.09
CA GLY A 12 4.27 6.77 -0.18
C GLY A 12 3.01 7.62 -0.04
N LEU A 13 2.22 7.52 1.04
CA LEU A 13 1.16 8.49 1.34
C LEU A 13 1.71 9.88 1.66
N LYS A 14 2.82 9.96 2.41
CA LYS A 14 3.52 11.24 2.66
C LYS A 14 4.03 11.88 1.38
N LEU A 15 4.53 11.06 0.44
CA LEU A 15 4.93 11.54 -0.88
C LEU A 15 3.71 12.01 -1.68
N PHE A 16 2.60 11.25 -1.66
CA PHE A 16 1.36 11.66 -2.33
C PHE A 16 0.82 12.98 -1.79
N GLU A 17 0.85 13.17 -0.47
CA GLU A 17 0.49 14.43 0.19
C GLU A 17 1.34 15.59 -0.35
N GLY A 18 2.67 15.45 -0.37
CA GLY A 18 3.57 16.47 -0.91
C GLY A 18 3.36 16.74 -2.41
N LEU A 19 3.11 15.71 -3.23
CA LEU A 19 2.88 15.88 -4.68
C LEU A 19 1.63 16.72 -4.97
N ARG A 20 0.56 16.53 -4.18
CA ARG A 20 -0.73 17.23 -4.37
C ARG A 20 -0.68 18.73 -4.02
N GLU A 21 0.30 19.15 -3.24
CA GLU A 21 0.55 20.57 -2.96
C GLU A 21 1.24 21.29 -4.12
N LEU A 22 1.93 20.53 -4.99
CA LEU A 22 2.76 21.07 -6.07
C LEU A 22 2.14 20.86 -7.46
N ILE A 23 1.28 19.86 -7.60
CA ILE A 23 0.77 19.37 -8.88
C ILE A 23 -0.75 19.21 -8.76
N ASP A 24 -1.48 19.52 -9.84
CA ASP A 24 -2.92 19.31 -9.89
C ASP A 24 -3.26 17.85 -9.53
N PRO A 25 -3.95 17.60 -8.39
CA PRO A 25 -4.24 16.25 -7.94
C PRO A 25 -4.99 15.41 -8.98
N GLU A 26 -5.80 16.03 -9.85
CA GLU A 26 -6.55 15.33 -10.89
C GLU A 26 -5.65 14.66 -11.95
N THR A 27 -4.38 15.07 -12.02
CA THR A 27 -3.38 14.46 -12.90
C THR A 27 -2.60 13.32 -12.24
N ILE A 28 -2.85 13.05 -10.96
CA ILE A 28 -2.19 12.01 -10.19
C ILE A 28 -3.09 10.78 -10.08
N THR A 29 -2.59 9.65 -10.58
CA THR A 29 -3.17 8.33 -10.34
C THR A 29 -2.31 7.56 -9.36
N VAL A 30 -2.90 7.15 -8.24
CA VAL A 30 -2.25 6.35 -7.20
C VAL A 30 -2.68 4.90 -7.36
N VAL A 31 -1.75 4.03 -7.77
CA VAL A 31 -1.95 2.58 -7.78
C VAL A 31 -1.52 2.04 -6.43
N VAL A 32 -2.50 1.56 -5.66
CA VAL A 32 -2.30 1.14 -4.27
C VAL A 32 -2.20 -0.37 -4.15
N ASN A 33 -1.31 -0.82 -3.27
CA ASN A 33 -1.23 -2.20 -2.82
C ASN A 33 -2.59 -2.69 -2.28
N THR A 34 -2.96 -3.92 -2.60
CA THR A 34 -4.15 -4.59 -2.04
C THR A 34 -3.82 -5.94 -1.41
N ALA A 35 -2.54 -6.31 -1.31
CA ALA A 35 -2.13 -7.54 -0.64
C ALA A 35 -2.18 -7.44 0.90
N ASP A 36 -2.45 -6.24 1.41
CA ASP A 36 -2.67 -5.99 2.84
C ASP A 36 -4.16 -6.09 3.23
N ASN A 37 -5.03 -6.29 2.24
CA ASN A 37 -6.46 -6.44 2.45
C ASN A 37 -6.76 -7.72 3.21
N ILE A 38 -7.79 -7.69 4.06
CA ILE A 38 -8.13 -8.81 4.92
C ILE A 38 -9.65 -8.91 5.10
N TRP A 39 -10.16 -10.14 5.17
CA TRP A 39 -11.48 -10.40 5.75
C TRP A 39 -11.38 -10.48 7.27
N LEU A 40 -11.96 -9.51 7.97
CA LEU A 40 -11.94 -9.44 9.43
C LEU A 40 -13.36 -9.19 9.95
N LEU A 41 -13.87 -10.08 10.80
CA LEU A 41 -15.25 -10.04 11.30
C LEU A 41 -16.29 -9.92 10.16
N ASP A 42 -16.11 -10.73 9.11
CA ASP A 42 -16.92 -10.76 7.90
C ASP A 42 -16.94 -9.46 7.08
N LEU A 43 -16.05 -8.51 7.40
CA LEU A 43 -15.86 -7.26 6.67
C LEU A 43 -14.57 -7.30 5.86
N TYR A 44 -14.63 -6.78 4.65
CA TYR A 44 -13.47 -6.62 3.79
C TYR A 44 -12.79 -5.27 4.05
N ILE A 45 -11.59 -5.32 4.60
CA ILE A 45 -10.79 -4.16 4.96
C ILE A 45 -9.70 -3.98 3.91
N ALA A 46 -9.49 -2.75 3.43
CA ALA A 46 -8.50 -2.44 2.40
C ALA A 46 -7.61 -1.27 2.83
N PRO A 47 -6.66 -1.48 3.77
CA PRO A 47 -6.01 -0.40 4.53
C PRO A 47 -5.28 0.65 3.66
N ASP A 48 -4.57 0.20 2.62
CA ASP A 48 -3.83 1.09 1.72
C ASP A 48 -4.76 1.88 0.80
N VAL A 49 -5.84 1.25 0.30
CA VAL A 49 -6.91 1.92 -0.46
C VAL A 49 -7.59 2.96 0.41
N ASP A 50 -7.99 2.57 1.63
CA ASP A 50 -8.68 3.43 2.58
C ASP A 50 -7.83 4.65 2.94
N SER A 51 -6.56 4.42 3.31
CA SER A 51 -5.67 5.51 3.71
C SER A 51 -5.38 6.47 2.54
N ALA A 52 -5.22 5.97 1.32
CA ALA A 52 -5.05 6.80 0.13
C ALA A 52 -6.30 7.62 -0.20
N THR A 53 -7.49 6.99 -0.13
CA THR A 53 -8.77 7.69 -0.34
C THR A 53 -9.01 8.74 0.73
N TYR A 54 -8.76 8.42 2.01
CA TYR A 54 -8.92 9.37 3.12
C TYR A 54 -7.97 10.55 3.00
N LEU A 55 -6.72 10.32 2.58
CA LEU A 55 -5.79 11.40 2.30
C LEU A 55 -6.32 12.27 1.15
N ALA A 56 -6.77 11.63 0.06
CA ALA A 56 -7.30 12.29 -1.13
C ALA A 56 -8.50 13.19 -0.85
N CYS A 57 -9.33 12.88 0.15
CA CYS A 57 -10.49 13.69 0.54
C CYS A 57 -10.30 14.53 1.81
N GLY A 58 -9.11 14.54 2.41
CA GLY A 58 -8.82 15.33 3.63
C GLY A 58 -9.45 14.75 4.90
N LEU A 59 -9.71 13.44 4.93
CA LEU A 59 -10.26 12.72 6.08
C LEU A 59 -9.21 11.89 6.84
N LEU A 60 -8.00 11.69 6.31
CA LEU A 60 -6.97 10.89 6.97
C LEU A 60 -6.53 11.54 8.29
N ASP A 61 -6.37 10.74 9.35
CA ASP A 61 -5.61 11.17 10.54
C ASP A 61 -4.11 11.17 10.19
N THR A 62 -3.58 12.32 9.80
CA THR A 62 -2.15 12.50 9.44
C THR A 62 -1.21 12.49 10.67
N GLY A 63 -1.73 12.46 11.89
CA GLY A 63 -0.91 12.19 13.08
C GLY A 63 -0.49 10.72 13.15
N ARG A 64 -1.36 9.82 12.70
CA ARG A 64 -1.14 8.36 12.70
C ARG A 64 -0.85 7.79 11.31
N TYR A 65 -1.24 8.49 10.25
CA TYR A 65 -1.26 8.05 8.85
C TYR A 65 -2.11 6.79 8.59
N TRP A 66 -3.17 6.61 9.37
CA TRP A 66 -4.20 5.59 9.17
C TRP A 66 -5.50 6.01 9.86
N GLY A 67 -6.64 5.52 9.35
CA GLY A 67 -7.96 5.82 9.90
C GLY A 67 -8.43 7.26 9.64
N ILE A 68 -9.62 7.57 10.13
CA ILE A 68 -10.28 8.86 9.89
C ILE A 68 -10.02 9.85 11.04
N ILE A 69 -9.75 11.11 10.71
CA ILE A 69 -9.60 12.18 11.70
C ILE A 69 -10.91 12.41 12.48
N ASN A 70 -10.77 12.55 13.80
CA ASN A 70 -11.89 12.69 14.75
C ASN A 70 -12.89 11.53 14.71
N ASP A 71 -12.44 10.32 14.39
CA ASP A 71 -13.28 9.12 14.49
C ASP A 71 -13.48 8.69 15.96
N THR A 72 -14.59 7.99 16.22
CA THR A 72 -14.90 7.39 17.52
C THR A 72 -14.66 5.88 17.47
N PHE A 73 -14.56 5.23 18.64
CA PHE A 73 -14.21 3.80 18.74
C PHE A 73 -15.22 3.04 19.60
N ASN A 74 -16.50 3.40 19.53
CA ASN A 74 -17.54 2.81 20.38
C ASN A 74 -17.78 1.34 20.02
N THR A 75 -17.85 1.05 18.72
CA THR A 75 -18.05 -0.31 18.22
C THR A 75 -16.87 -1.20 18.59
N TYR A 76 -15.64 -0.73 18.36
CA TYR A 76 -14.43 -1.44 18.75
C TYR A 76 -14.38 -1.70 20.27
N SER A 77 -14.71 -0.70 21.09
CA SER A 77 -14.76 -0.84 22.55
C SER A 77 -15.74 -1.92 23.00
N MET A 78 -16.88 -2.05 22.32
CA MET A 78 -17.85 -3.11 22.59
C MET A 78 -17.35 -4.48 22.11
N ILE A 79 -16.81 -4.59 20.89
CA ILE A 79 -16.25 -5.83 20.34
C ILE A 79 -15.19 -6.43 21.27
N ARG A 80 -14.31 -5.58 21.82
CA ARG A 80 -13.28 -6.03 22.77
C ARG A 80 -13.85 -6.73 24.00
N ARG A 81 -15.05 -6.37 24.47
CA ARG A 81 -15.68 -7.02 25.64
C ARG A 81 -16.06 -8.47 25.37
N PHE A 82 -16.20 -8.85 24.11
CA PHE A 82 -16.45 -10.23 23.69
C PHE A 82 -15.17 -11.03 23.43
N ASN A 83 -13.97 -10.43 23.60
CA ASN A 83 -12.67 -11.04 23.31
C ASN A 83 -12.54 -11.60 21.88
N VAL A 84 -13.25 -11.00 20.92
CA VAL A 84 -13.26 -11.42 19.52
C VAL A 84 -12.11 -10.80 18.73
N LEU A 85 -11.78 -9.53 19.01
CA LEU A 85 -10.72 -8.79 18.33
C LEU A 85 -10.14 -7.73 19.28
N ASP A 86 -8.83 -7.77 19.50
CA ASP A 86 -8.12 -6.91 20.47
C ASP A 86 -6.86 -6.23 19.91
N TRP A 87 -6.52 -6.50 18.65
CA TRP A 87 -5.29 -6.04 18.02
C TRP A 87 -5.51 -5.13 16.82
N PHE A 88 -6.67 -5.19 16.15
CA PHE A 88 -6.99 -4.34 15.00
C PHE A 88 -8.06 -3.32 15.38
N VAL A 89 -7.68 -2.05 15.46
CA VAL A 89 -8.54 -0.96 15.93
C VAL A 89 -9.29 -0.35 14.75
N LEU A 90 -10.62 -0.42 14.77
CA LEU A 90 -11.50 0.18 13.77
C LEU A 90 -12.31 1.33 14.36
N GLY A 91 -12.28 2.48 13.68
CA GLY A 91 -13.13 3.61 14.02
C GLY A 91 -14.57 3.41 13.52
N ASP A 92 -15.53 4.12 14.10
CA ASP A 92 -16.95 3.98 13.77
C ASP A 92 -17.28 4.52 12.36
N ARG A 93 -16.60 5.59 11.91
CA ARG A 93 -16.73 6.11 10.54
C ARG A 93 -15.98 5.23 9.54
N ASP A 94 -14.80 4.74 9.91
CA ASP A 94 -14.01 3.80 9.11
C ASP A 94 -14.79 2.49 8.87
N LEU A 95 -15.46 1.99 9.91
CA LEU A 95 -16.35 0.84 9.84
C LEU A 95 -17.47 1.01 8.81
N ALA A 96 -18.04 2.22 8.67
CA ALA A 96 -19.08 2.48 7.67
C ALA A 96 -18.56 2.25 6.24
N ILE A 97 -17.31 2.61 5.96
CA ILE A 97 -16.66 2.37 4.66
C ILE A 97 -16.51 0.86 4.41
N HIS A 98 -16.09 0.11 5.42
CA HIS A 98 -15.94 -1.34 5.31
C HIS A 98 -17.29 -2.06 5.10
N ILE A 99 -18.36 -1.60 5.76
CA ILE A 99 -19.73 -2.12 5.57
C ILE A 99 -20.18 -1.89 4.13
N VAL A 100 -20.04 -0.66 3.61
CA VAL A 100 -20.44 -0.32 2.23
C VAL A 100 -19.64 -1.14 1.22
N ARG A 101 -18.32 -1.20 1.37
CA ARG A 101 -17.45 -2.01 0.50
C ARG A 101 -17.87 -3.48 0.49
N THR A 102 -18.05 -4.06 1.67
CA THR A 102 -18.43 -5.46 1.81
C THR A 102 -19.79 -5.74 1.18
N HIS A 103 -20.76 -4.85 1.38
CA HIS A 103 -22.08 -4.95 0.76
C HIS A 103 -21.97 -5.00 -0.77
N MET A 104 -21.19 -4.10 -1.38
CA MET A 104 -21.00 -4.05 -2.83
C MET A 104 -20.21 -5.24 -3.37
N LEU A 105 -19.16 -5.70 -2.66
CA LEU A 105 -18.42 -6.92 -3.04
C LEU A 105 -19.35 -8.12 -3.10
N ARG A 106 -20.26 -8.27 -2.12
CA ARG A 106 -21.25 -9.36 -2.10
C ARG A 106 -22.28 -9.26 -3.23
N GLN A 107 -22.45 -8.09 -3.84
CA GLN A 107 -23.27 -7.89 -5.03
C GLN A 107 -22.51 -8.15 -6.34
N GLY A 108 -21.22 -8.48 -6.27
CA GLY A 108 -20.38 -8.79 -7.43
C GLY A 108 -19.70 -7.59 -8.07
N PHE A 109 -19.72 -6.41 -7.43
CA PHE A 109 -18.94 -5.26 -7.90
C PHE A 109 -17.44 -5.50 -7.72
N ARG A 110 -16.65 -4.98 -8.67
CA ARG A 110 -15.18 -5.05 -8.60
C ARG A 110 -14.64 -4.08 -7.56
N LEU A 111 -13.49 -4.39 -6.94
CA LEU A 111 -12.86 -3.49 -5.96
C LEU A 111 -12.55 -2.12 -6.58
N THR A 112 -12.14 -2.08 -7.85
CA THR A 112 -11.90 -0.84 -8.61
C THR A 112 -13.15 0.03 -8.73
N GLU A 113 -14.32 -0.58 -8.95
CA GLU A 113 -15.60 0.13 -9.07
C GLU A 113 -16.03 0.68 -7.71
N ILE A 114 -15.85 -0.11 -6.66
CA ILE A 114 -16.17 0.26 -5.29
C ILE A 114 -15.26 1.40 -4.82
N THR A 115 -13.95 1.31 -5.07
CA THR A 115 -12.99 2.37 -4.74
C THR A 115 -13.32 3.66 -5.45
N ARG A 116 -13.72 3.60 -6.74
CA ARG A 116 -14.18 4.77 -7.49
C ARG A 116 -15.45 5.37 -6.90
N TYR A 117 -16.43 4.53 -6.56
CA TYR A 117 -17.69 4.98 -5.95
C TYR A 117 -17.44 5.70 -4.61
N ILE A 118 -16.68 5.07 -3.70
CA ILE A 118 -16.37 5.64 -2.39
C ILE A 118 -15.56 6.95 -2.55
N SER A 119 -14.55 6.95 -3.42
CA SER A 119 -13.76 8.15 -3.72
C SER A 119 -14.61 9.31 -4.22
N ASN A 120 -15.59 9.04 -5.10
CA ASN A 120 -16.51 10.06 -5.61
C ASN A 120 -17.44 10.60 -4.52
N VAL A 121 -18.03 9.72 -3.70
CA VAL A 121 -18.90 10.12 -2.58
C VAL A 121 -18.15 11.00 -1.58
N LEU A 122 -16.90 10.65 -1.29
CA LEU A 122 -16.03 11.39 -0.37
C LEU A 122 -15.34 12.60 -1.02
N LYS A 123 -15.52 12.82 -2.34
CA LYS A 123 -14.89 13.92 -3.10
C LYS A 123 -13.36 13.90 -3.01
N ALA A 124 -12.78 12.70 -3.13
CA ALA A 124 -11.34 12.52 -3.25
C ALA A 124 -10.81 13.29 -4.48
N LYS A 125 -9.67 13.96 -4.32
CA LYS A 125 -8.97 14.64 -5.42
C LYS A 125 -7.86 13.74 -5.96
N GLY A 126 -7.86 13.50 -7.27
CA GLY A 126 -7.02 12.49 -7.91
C GLY A 126 -7.63 11.09 -7.95
N VAL A 127 -6.96 10.16 -8.63
CA VAL A 127 -7.50 8.82 -8.92
C VAL A 127 -6.83 7.76 -8.05
N ILE A 128 -7.61 7.01 -7.26
CA ILE A 128 -7.11 5.88 -6.47
C ILE A 128 -7.52 4.58 -7.15
N LEU A 129 -6.55 3.73 -7.50
CA LEU A 129 -6.76 2.45 -8.16
C LEU A 129 -6.17 1.30 -7.34
N PRO A 130 -6.95 0.28 -6.94
CA PRO A 130 -6.38 -0.94 -6.38
C PRO A 130 -5.51 -1.65 -7.42
N MET A 131 -4.40 -2.26 -7.01
CA MET A 131 -3.52 -2.99 -7.92
C MET A 131 -4.23 -4.14 -8.65
N SER A 132 -5.24 -4.75 -8.02
CA SER A 132 -6.00 -5.91 -8.51
C SER A 132 -7.44 -5.89 -7.96
N ASP A 133 -8.38 -6.40 -8.75
CA ASP A 133 -9.75 -6.69 -8.32
C ASP A 133 -9.84 -8.06 -7.63
N GLU A 134 -8.89 -8.95 -7.89
CA GLU A 134 -8.75 -10.24 -7.23
C GLU A 134 -8.19 -10.08 -5.80
N HIS A 135 -8.56 -11.03 -4.94
CA HIS A 135 -8.08 -11.03 -3.56
C HIS A 135 -6.66 -11.60 -3.48
N VAL A 136 -5.76 -10.83 -2.89
CA VAL A 136 -4.38 -11.20 -2.62
C VAL A 136 -4.10 -10.92 -1.14
N GLU A 137 -3.38 -11.82 -0.49
CA GLU A 137 -2.96 -11.64 0.92
C GLU A 137 -1.45 -11.85 1.05
N THR A 138 -0.78 -10.90 1.69
CA THR A 138 0.63 -11.02 2.09
C THR A 138 0.72 -11.79 3.39
N HIS A 139 1.43 -12.91 3.34
CA HIS A 139 1.72 -13.78 4.48
C HIS A 139 3.21 -13.75 4.82
N ILE A 140 3.51 -13.58 6.10
CA ILE A 140 4.86 -13.53 6.65
C ILE A 140 5.10 -14.81 7.45
N TYR A 141 6.07 -15.60 7.00
CA TYR A 141 6.45 -16.82 7.69
C TYR A 141 7.50 -16.46 8.73
N THR A 142 7.17 -16.70 10.00
CA THR A 142 7.98 -16.29 11.15
C THR A 142 8.25 -17.45 12.09
N ASP A 143 9.09 -17.20 13.11
CA ASP A 143 9.27 -18.10 14.25
C ASP A 143 8.04 -18.21 15.15
N LEU A 144 7.03 -17.35 14.95
CA LEU A 144 5.70 -17.42 15.57
C LEU A 144 4.67 -18.16 14.70
N GLY A 145 5.05 -18.57 13.48
CA GLY A 145 4.18 -19.23 12.51
C GLY A 145 3.88 -18.38 11.27
N ASP A 146 2.86 -18.81 10.53
CA ASP A 146 2.33 -18.11 9.35
C ASP A 146 1.35 -17.02 9.80
N LEU A 147 1.69 -15.77 9.52
CA LEU A 147 0.92 -14.59 9.93
C LEU A 147 0.46 -13.80 8.71
N HIS A 148 -0.81 -13.40 8.70
CA HIS A 148 -1.26 -12.35 7.79
C HIS A 148 -0.49 -11.05 8.08
N ILE A 149 -0.22 -10.25 7.06
CA ILE A 149 0.61 -9.05 7.21
C ILE A 149 0.10 -8.07 8.27
N GLN A 150 -1.22 -7.89 8.38
CA GLN A 150 -1.81 -7.04 9.42
C GLN A 150 -1.55 -7.58 10.82
N GLU A 151 -1.57 -8.91 11.01
CA GLU A 151 -1.23 -9.50 12.31
C GLU A 151 0.25 -9.28 12.62
N TYR A 152 1.14 -9.54 11.65
CA TYR A 152 2.57 -9.26 11.81
C TYR A 152 2.83 -7.78 12.15
N LEU A 153 2.28 -6.84 11.38
CA LEU A 153 2.56 -5.40 11.56
C LEU A 153 1.93 -4.84 12.83
N VAL A 154 0.64 -5.10 13.07
CA VAL A 154 -0.13 -4.42 14.11
C VAL A 154 -0.03 -5.13 15.47
N LYS A 155 -0.05 -6.46 15.47
CA LYS A 155 -0.03 -7.24 16.72
C LYS A 155 1.39 -7.48 17.23
N TYR A 156 2.34 -7.73 16.33
CA TYR A 156 3.70 -8.09 16.72
C TYR A 156 4.70 -6.95 16.48
N ALA A 157 4.95 -6.52 15.25
CA ALA A 157 6.00 -5.54 14.93
C ALA A 157 5.77 -4.12 15.48
N ALA A 158 4.52 -3.67 15.62
CA ALA A 158 4.22 -2.38 16.22
C ALA A 158 4.28 -2.42 17.76
N LYS A 159 3.97 -3.57 18.37
CA LYS A 159 3.93 -3.76 19.84
C LYS A 159 5.25 -4.29 20.42
N GLN A 160 6.01 -5.02 19.61
CA GLN A 160 7.28 -5.65 19.93
C GLN A 160 8.31 -5.11 18.95
N ASN A 161 9.56 -4.90 19.38
CA ASN A 161 10.63 -4.52 18.45
C ASN A 161 10.60 -5.51 17.25
N PRO A 162 10.39 -5.05 15.99
CA PRO A 162 10.23 -5.92 14.83
C PRO A 162 11.42 -6.84 14.59
N GLU A 163 12.61 -6.47 15.07
CA GLU A 163 13.80 -7.32 15.03
C GLU A 163 13.69 -8.57 15.92
N LYS A 164 12.69 -8.67 16.81
CA LYS A 164 12.47 -9.85 17.67
C LYS A 164 11.66 -10.96 17.01
N VAL A 165 10.94 -10.68 15.94
CA VAL A 165 10.16 -11.69 15.21
C VAL A 165 10.95 -12.07 13.98
N LYS A 166 11.51 -13.27 13.98
CA LYS A 166 12.37 -13.71 12.88
C LYS A 166 11.52 -13.99 11.65
N VAL A 167 11.84 -13.36 10.53
CA VAL A 167 11.16 -13.60 9.25
C VAL A 167 11.98 -14.57 8.40
N PHE A 168 11.33 -15.59 7.84
CA PHE A 168 11.95 -16.59 6.98
C PHE A 168 11.63 -16.40 5.51
N LYS A 169 10.38 -16.05 5.19
CA LYS A 169 9.93 -15.77 3.82
C LYS A 169 8.65 -14.93 3.83
N ILE A 170 8.37 -14.34 2.68
CA ILE A 170 7.13 -13.63 2.38
C ILE A 170 6.45 -14.36 1.23
N GLU A 171 5.14 -14.57 1.33
CA GLU A 171 4.31 -15.20 0.31
C GLU A 171 3.13 -14.29 -0.02
N TYR A 172 2.83 -14.14 -1.31
CA TYR A 172 1.64 -13.42 -1.77
C TYR A 172 0.61 -14.43 -2.25
N ARG A 173 -0.35 -14.80 -1.40
CA ARG A 173 -1.39 -15.78 -1.72
C ARG A 173 -2.37 -15.17 -2.70
N GLY A 174 -2.70 -15.88 -3.78
CA GLY A 174 -3.56 -15.39 -4.86
C GLY A 174 -2.86 -14.59 -5.95
N ILE A 175 -1.58 -14.19 -5.78
CA ILE A 175 -0.88 -13.32 -6.75
C ILE A 175 -0.78 -13.92 -8.16
N GLY A 176 -0.73 -15.26 -8.28
CA GLY A 176 -0.65 -15.93 -9.58
C GLY A 176 -1.90 -15.76 -10.43
N GLU A 177 -3.06 -15.55 -9.79
CA GLU A 177 -4.35 -15.33 -10.45
C GLU A 177 -4.66 -13.84 -10.62
N ALA A 178 -4.08 -12.99 -9.77
CA ALA A 178 -4.28 -11.54 -9.75
C ALA A 178 -3.87 -10.86 -11.06
N LYS A 179 -4.75 -10.01 -11.59
CA LYS A 179 -4.53 -9.23 -12.79
C LYS A 179 -4.73 -7.75 -12.49
N ALA A 180 -3.92 -6.93 -13.17
CA ALA A 180 -4.12 -5.50 -13.11
C ALA A 180 -5.46 -5.16 -13.79
N PRO A 181 -6.33 -4.37 -13.14
CA PRO A 181 -7.52 -3.86 -13.78
C PRO A 181 -7.13 -3.04 -15.03
N PRO A 182 -7.96 -3.02 -16.09
CA PRO A 182 -7.70 -2.20 -17.27
C PRO A 182 -7.39 -0.74 -16.92
N GLU A 183 -8.02 -0.21 -15.88
CA GLU A 183 -7.77 1.12 -15.36
C GLU A 183 -6.31 1.35 -14.94
N VAL A 184 -5.68 0.38 -14.27
CA VAL A 184 -4.28 0.45 -13.85
C VAL A 184 -3.35 0.43 -15.06
N LEU A 185 -3.58 -0.49 -15.99
CA LEU A 185 -2.75 -0.61 -17.20
C LEU A 185 -2.87 0.62 -18.10
N ASN A 186 -4.07 1.18 -18.22
CA ASN A 186 -4.32 2.41 -18.96
C ASN A 186 -3.61 3.60 -18.29
N ALA A 187 -3.64 3.70 -16.96
CA ALA A 187 -2.93 4.76 -16.25
C ALA A 187 -1.41 4.69 -16.51
N ILE A 188 -0.81 3.50 -16.36
CA ILE A 188 0.63 3.28 -16.62
C ILE A 188 0.97 3.60 -18.09
N THR A 189 0.15 3.13 -19.04
CA THR A 189 0.37 3.35 -20.47
C THR A 189 0.38 4.85 -20.82
N ASN A 190 -0.52 5.63 -20.22
CA ASN A 190 -0.68 7.06 -20.47
C ASN A 190 0.14 7.96 -19.52
N ALA A 191 1.00 7.37 -18.68
CA ALA A 191 1.83 8.13 -17.75
C ALA A 191 2.93 8.90 -18.50
N ASP A 192 3.15 10.15 -18.08
CA ASP A 192 4.30 10.98 -18.48
C ASP A 192 5.49 10.73 -17.53
N ILE A 193 5.22 10.26 -16.32
CA ILE A 193 6.21 9.83 -15.33
C ILE A 193 5.57 8.78 -14.41
N ILE A 194 6.36 7.77 -14.03
CA ILE A 194 5.96 6.77 -13.03
C ILE A 194 6.87 6.91 -11.83
N VAL A 195 6.27 7.03 -10.65
CA VAL A 195 6.98 7.16 -9.38
C VAL A 195 6.72 5.91 -8.55
N ILE A 196 7.78 5.24 -8.10
CA ILE A 196 7.73 4.19 -7.09
C ILE A 196 7.95 4.89 -5.74
N GLY A 197 6.92 4.94 -4.91
CA GLY A 197 6.97 5.65 -3.63
C GLY A 197 7.96 5.02 -2.64
N PRO A 198 8.38 5.77 -1.59
CA PRO A 198 9.27 5.30 -0.53
C PRO A 198 8.53 4.38 0.44
N SER A 199 7.98 3.29 -0.11
CA SER A 199 7.22 2.26 0.59
C SER A 199 8.05 0.99 0.76
N ASN A 200 7.56 0.05 1.57
CA ASN A 200 8.28 -1.20 1.78
C ASN A 200 8.40 -1.98 0.46
N PRO A 201 9.62 -2.38 0.04
CA PRO A 201 9.81 -3.04 -1.24
C PRO A 201 9.07 -4.37 -1.31
N PHE A 202 9.01 -5.12 -0.20
CA PHE A 202 8.37 -6.43 -0.15
C PHE A 202 6.87 -6.38 0.16
N LEU A 203 6.45 -5.49 1.06
CA LEU A 203 5.06 -5.50 1.54
C LEU A 203 4.14 -4.62 0.68
N SER A 204 4.69 -3.59 0.05
CA SER A 204 3.88 -2.57 -0.61
C SER A 204 4.13 -2.54 -2.11
N ILE A 205 5.39 -2.52 -2.56
CA ILE A 205 5.69 -2.34 -3.99
C ILE A 205 5.68 -3.67 -4.75
N ASN A 206 6.33 -4.72 -4.22
CA ASN A 206 6.40 -6.00 -4.89
C ASN A 206 5.04 -6.64 -5.20
N PRO A 207 4.00 -6.57 -4.35
CA PRO A 207 2.67 -7.06 -4.72
C PRO A 207 2.12 -6.36 -5.97
N ILE A 208 2.28 -5.03 -6.06
CA ILE A 208 1.86 -4.25 -7.22
C ILE A 208 2.64 -4.70 -8.46
N LEU A 209 3.97 -4.78 -8.37
CA LEU A 209 4.82 -5.20 -9.50
C LEU A 209 4.61 -6.66 -9.91
N SER A 210 4.22 -7.53 -8.97
CA SER A 210 3.95 -8.95 -9.21
C SER A 210 2.56 -9.20 -9.80
N THR A 211 1.68 -8.19 -9.76
CA THR A 211 0.35 -8.27 -10.36
C THR A 211 0.48 -8.33 -11.89
N ARG A 212 -0.24 -9.26 -12.52
CA ARG A 212 -0.07 -9.57 -13.95
C ARG A 212 -0.28 -8.34 -14.83
N GLY A 213 0.70 -8.05 -15.68
CA GLY A 213 0.71 -6.94 -16.63
C GLY A 213 1.43 -5.68 -16.14
N VAL A 214 1.55 -5.46 -14.82
CA VAL A 214 2.12 -4.21 -14.26
C VAL A 214 3.59 -4.05 -14.63
N ARG A 215 4.46 -4.99 -14.25
CA ARG A 215 5.91 -4.88 -14.49
C ARG A 215 6.26 -4.81 -15.98
N GLU A 216 5.58 -5.59 -16.81
CA GLU A 216 5.76 -5.56 -18.28
C GLU A 216 5.37 -4.19 -18.86
N CYS A 217 4.25 -3.62 -18.42
CA CYS A 217 3.80 -2.31 -18.88
C CYS A 217 4.79 -1.21 -18.48
N ILE A 218 5.33 -1.24 -17.25
CA ILE A 218 6.36 -0.31 -16.79
C ILE A 218 7.64 -0.45 -17.62
N ARG A 219 8.11 -1.67 -17.91
CA ARG A 219 9.29 -1.89 -18.78
C ARG A 219 9.09 -1.27 -20.16
N LYS A 220 7.93 -1.47 -20.80
CA LYS A 220 7.61 -0.86 -22.10
C LYS A 220 7.64 0.67 -22.05
N LYS A 221 7.16 1.26 -20.94
CA LYS A 221 7.22 2.72 -20.73
C LYS A 221 8.65 3.22 -20.58
N ARG A 222 9.48 2.52 -19.82
CA ARG A 222 10.93 2.81 -19.72
C ARG A 222 11.62 2.73 -21.08
N GLU A 223 11.36 1.69 -21.86
CA GLU A 223 11.90 1.53 -23.22
C GLU A 223 11.46 2.65 -24.17
N ALA A 224 10.25 3.18 -23.97
CA ALA A 224 9.74 4.34 -24.70
C ALA A 224 10.29 5.69 -24.19
N GLY A 225 11.22 5.69 -23.23
CA GLY A 225 11.86 6.89 -22.70
C GLY A 225 11.07 7.62 -21.62
N VAL A 226 10.03 7.00 -21.04
CA VAL A 226 9.29 7.58 -19.91
C VAL A 226 10.09 7.42 -18.62
N PRO A 227 10.31 8.49 -17.84
CA PRO A 227 11.01 8.41 -16.57
C PRO A 227 10.28 7.53 -15.57
N ILE A 228 11.01 6.58 -14.97
CA ILE A 228 10.53 5.70 -13.91
C ILE A 228 11.43 5.93 -12.69
N VAL A 229 10.93 6.73 -11.74
CA VAL A 229 11.72 7.23 -10.61
C VAL A 229 11.33 6.48 -9.35
N ALA A 230 12.28 5.78 -8.73
CA ALA A 230 12.09 5.26 -7.38
C ALA A 230 12.54 6.27 -6.33
N VAL A 231 11.83 6.33 -5.20
CA VAL A 231 12.30 7.06 -4.02
C VAL A 231 12.67 6.02 -2.96
N SER A 232 13.92 6.04 -2.49
CA SER A 232 14.40 5.10 -1.48
C SER A 232 13.59 5.23 -0.18
N PRO A 233 13.05 4.11 0.37
CA PRO A 233 12.46 4.11 1.70
C PRO A 233 13.52 4.08 2.82
N ILE A 234 14.80 3.96 2.48
CA ILE A 234 15.93 3.79 3.40
C ILE A 234 16.72 5.09 3.53
N ARG A 235 17.17 5.35 4.77
CA ARG A 235 18.09 6.40 5.20
C ARG A 235 19.02 5.87 6.29
N ASN A 236 20.34 5.94 6.11
CA ASN A 236 21.36 5.48 7.07
C ASN A 236 21.10 4.06 7.62
N GLY A 237 20.81 3.11 6.73
CA GLY A 237 20.57 1.72 7.15
C GLY A 237 19.18 1.44 7.72
N ARG A 238 18.28 2.44 7.77
CA ARG A 238 16.96 2.33 8.41
C ARG A 238 15.85 2.86 7.52
N ALA A 239 14.64 2.32 7.70
CA ALA A 239 13.48 2.81 6.97
C ALA A 239 12.95 4.13 7.59
N PHE A 240 12.46 5.06 6.77
CA PHE A 240 11.77 6.28 7.28
C PHE A 240 10.54 5.93 8.14
N THR A 241 9.80 4.92 7.71
CA THR A 241 8.63 4.37 8.42
C THR A 241 8.58 2.86 8.25
N GLY A 242 7.97 2.18 9.23
CA GLY A 242 7.76 0.74 9.18
C GLY A 242 9.05 -0.08 9.25
N VAL A 243 9.01 -1.27 8.63
CA VAL A 243 9.94 -2.38 8.91
C VAL A 243 10.80 -2.77 7.71
N ALA A 244 10.92 -1.93 6.67
CA ALA A 244 11.64 -2.31 5.44
C ALA A 244 13.09 -2.76 5.70
N HIS A 245 13.83 -2.02 6.53
CA HIS A 245 15.19 -2.38 6.94
C HIS A 245 15.31 -3.72 7.69
N VAL A 246 14.28 -4.10 8.45
CA VAL A 246 14.22 -5.39 9.16
C VAL A 246 14.02 -6.52 8.17
N LEU A 247 13.08 -6.36 7.24
CA LEU A 247 12.79 -7.37 6.22
C LEU A 247 13.95 -7.54 5.23
N LEU A 248 14.63 -6.45 4.86
CA LEU A 248 15.85 -6.50 4.04
C LEU A 248 16.88 -7.43 4.70
N LYS A 249 17.24 -7.16 5.97
CA LYS A 249 18.18 -8.00 6.72
C LYS A 249 17.75 -9.46 6.78
N TYR A 250 16.48 -9.74 7.12
CA TYR A 250 16.00 -11.11 7.25
C TYR A 250 15.98 -11.88 5.93
N LEU A 251 15.77 -11.18 4.82
CA LEU A 251 15.74 -11.76 3.48
C LEU A 251 17.10 -11.75 2.79
N GLY A 252 18.18 -11.41 3.51
CA GLY A 252 19.56 -11.49 3.02
C GLY A 252 20.02 -10.29 2.18
N TYR A 253 19.34 -9.15 2.31
CA TYR A 253 19.73 -7.90 1.68
C TYR A 253 20.30 -6.91 2.69
N GLU A 254 21.25 -6.10 2.24
CA GLU A 254 21.70 -4.95 3.01
C GLU A 254 20.61 -3.86 3.00
N PRO A 255 20.30 -3.23 4.15
CA PRO A 255 19.27 -2.20 4.21
C PRO A 255 19.83 -0.88 3.67
N THR A 256 20.07 -0.78 2.37
CA THR A 256 20.67 0.40 1.71
C THR A 256 19.83 0.86 0.53
N ALA A 257 19.99 2.13 0.13
CA ALA A 257 19.39 2.64 -1.10
C ALA A 257 19.90 1.89 -2.35
N TYR A 258 21.15 1.42 -2.33
CA TYR A 258 21.72 0.59 -3.39
C TYR A 258 20.94 -0.71 -3.58
N SER A 259 20.66 -1.45 -2.51
CA SER A 259 19.87 -2.69 -2.59
C SER A 259 18.45 -2.44 -3.11
N ILE A 260 17.86 -1.28 -2.81
CA ILE A 260 16.57 -0.87 -3.40
C ILE A 260 16.70 -0.63 -4.91
N ALA A 261 17.77 0.06 -5.35
CA ALA A 261 18.04 0.29 -6.77
C ALA A 261 18.25 -1.03 -7.53
N GLU A 262 18.97 -1.99 -6.94
CA GLU A 262 19.16 -3.32 -7.54
C GLU A 262 17.83 -4.06 -7.74
N MET A 263 16.94 -4.04 -6.74
CA MET A 263 15.63 -4.70 -6.78
C MET A 263 14.73 -4.20 -7.93
N TYR A 264 14.88 -2.93 -8.31
CA TYR A 264 14.07 -2.29 -9.36
C TYR A 264 14.86 -1.99 -10.64
N SER A 265 16.11 -2.46 -10.75
CA SER A 265 17.07 -2.10 -11.81
C SER A 265 16.59 -2.37 -13.24
N ASP A 266 15.68 -3.31 -13.41
CA ASP A 266 15.07 -3.64 -14.71
C ASP A 266 13.92 -2.70 -15.10
N ILE A 267 13.39 -1.90 -14.18
CA ILE A 267 12.24 -1.00 -14.41
C ILE A 267 12.50 0.47 -14.12
N ILE A 268 13.49 0.83 -13.30
CA ILE A 268 13.76 2.26 -12.99
C ILE A 268 14.72 2.88 -14.00
N SER A 269 14.54 4.18 -14.25
CA SER A 269 15.54 5.02 -14.91
C SER A 269 16.40 5.74 -13.87
N ASP A 270 15.80 6.14 -12.75
CA ASP A 270 16.43 6.99 -11.73
C ASP A 270 16.00 6.54 -10.32
N ILE A 271 16.83 6.86 -9.33
CA ILE A 271 16.51 6.71 -7.91
C ILE A 271 16.83 8.01 -7.17
N VAL A 272 15.91 8.42 -6.30
CA VAL A 272 16.10 9.50 -5.33
C VAL A 272 16.47 8.88 -3.99
N ILE A 273 17.60 9.31 -3.44
CA ILE A 273 18.13 8.85 -2.15
C ILE A 273 18.24 10.03 -1.18
N ASP A 274 18.30 9.75 0.12
CA ASP A 274 18.62 10.77 1.12
C ASP A 274 20.09 11.17 0.96
N SER A 275 20.42 12.45 1.12
CA SER A 275 21.80 12.94 0.95
C SER A 275 22.80 12.35 1.95
N SER A 276 22.31 11.72 3.02
CA SER A 276 23.18 10.96 3.94
C SER A 276 23.59 9.58 3.44
N ASP A 277 23.01 9.10 2.34
CA ASP A 277 23.31 7.80 1.72
C ASP A 277 24.11 7.91 0.40
N GLU A 278 24.59 9.11 0.04
CA GLU A 278 25.46 9.36 -1.14
C GLU A 278 26.79 8.60 -1.09
#